data_AF-C6M2X1-F1
#
_entry.id   AF-C6M2X1-F1
#
_cell.length_a   1.000
_cell.length_b   1.000
_cell.length_c   1.000
_cell.angle_alpha   90.00
_cell.angle_beta   90.00
_cell.angle_gamma   90.00
#
_symmetry.space_group_name_H-M   'P 1'
#
loop_
_entity.id
_entity.type
_entity.pdbx_description
1 polymer ?
#
loop_
_entity_poly.entity_id
_entity_poly.type
_entity_poly.pdbx_seq_one_letter_code
_entity_poly.pdbx_strand_id
1 'polypeptide(L)'
;MIAFFSLLLIVILSENFSVRMLYPVRFTEIPQNSSWYLLHNNFQQNNGLQETSGIDKNDLFKLKQKFKCSVLSEKEKVEKDITCSSIPEQRNNALYGYMAWNLGDTKVFCPPTVENNKGKKEAAKLATECIVISGKFLQILNENYIDIMPKER
;
A
#
# COMPACT_ATOMS: atom_id res chain seq x y z
N MET A 1 -32.27 5.58 -26.81
CA MET A 1 -32.69 5.98 -25.44
C MET A 1 -32.64 4.80 -24.48
N ILE A 2 -33.31 3.68 -24.76
CA ILE A 2 -33.30 2.47 -23.90
C ILE A 2 -31.87 1.93 -23.67
N ALA A 3 -31.05 1.84 -24.73
CA ALA A 3 -29.66 1.39 -24.63
C ALA A 3 -28.77 2.30 -23.75
N PHE A 4 -29.05 3.60 -23.71
CA PHE A 4 -28.32 4.54 -22.87
C PHE A 4 -28.71 4.39 -21.40
N PHE A 5 -30.01 4.24 -21.12
CA PHE A 5 -30.50 3.93 -19.78
C PHE A 5 -30.00 2.58 -19.26
N SER A 6 -29.94 1.55 -20.11
CA SER A 6 -29.39 0.25 -19.71
C SER A 6 -27.88 0.32 -19.44
N LEU A 7 -27.12 1.09 -20.24
CA LEU A 7 -25.69 1.33 -19.96
C LEU A 7 -25.50 2.08 -18.64
N LEU A 8 -26.30 3.11 -18.37
CA LEU A 8 -26.25 3.87 -17.13
C LEU A 8 -26.58 3.00 -15.91
N LEU A 9 -27.59 2.14 -16.02
CA LEU A 9 -27.96 1.17 -14.99
C LEU A 9 -26.83 0.16 -14.72
N ILE A 10 -26.16 -0.35 -15.77
CA ILE A 10 -25.02 -1.26 -15.60
C ILE A 10 -23.87 -0.56 -14.86
N VAL A 11 -23.60 0.72 -15.16
CA VAL A 11 -22.57 1.51 -14.46
C VAL A 11 -22.94 1.70 -12.99
N ILE A 12 -24.18 2.09 -12.69
CA ILE A 12 -24.66 2.34 -11.32
C ILE A 12 -24.69 1.05 -10.49
N LEU A 13 -25.06 -0.07 -11.10
CA LEU A 13 -25.13 -1.38 -10.44
C LEU A 13 -23.78 -2.09 -10.36
N SER A 14 -22.74 -1.60 -11.05
CA SER A 14 -21.42 -2.18 -10.95
C SER A 14 -20.74 -1.75 -9.65
N GLU A 15 -20.69 -2.69 -8.71
CA GLU A 15 -19.78 -2.62 -7.56
C GLU A 15 -18.38 -2.28 -8.07
N ASN A 16 -17.69 -1.36 -7.40
CA ASN A 16 -16.30 -0.98 -7.71
C ASN A 16 -16.07 -0.28 -9.05
N PHE A 17 -17.12 0.31 -9.64
CA PHE A 17 -16.98 1.12 -10.85
C PHE A 17 -15.88 2.18 -10.75
N SER A 18 -15.84 2.92 -9.63
CA SER A 18 -14.84 3.97 -9.39
C SER A 18 -13.41 3.42 -9.40
N VAL A 19 -13.18 2.28 -8.74
CA VAL A 19 -11.86 1.64 -8.73
C VAL A 19 -11.49 1.18 -10.14
N ARG A 20 -12.41 0.54 -10.86
CA ARG A 20 -12.18 0.04 -12.22
C ARG A 20 -11.91 1.16 -13.22
N MET A 21 -12.55 2.32 -13.07
CA MET A 21 -12.33 3.48 -13.93
C MET A 21 -11.01 4.21 -13.64
N LEU A 22 -10.59 4.26 -12.38
CA LEU A 22 -9.40 4.98 -11.94
C LEU A 22 -8.12 4.11 -11.92
N TYR A 23 -8.26 2.79 -12.00
CA TYR A 23 -7.15 1.86 -12.05
C TYR A 23 -6.21 2.03 -13.27
N PRO A 24 -6.71 2.20 -14.53
CA PRO A 24 -5.84 2.33 -15.71
C PRO A 24 -4.86 3.50 -15.64
N VAL A 25 -5.26 4.56 -14.93
CA VAL A 25 -4.44 5.77 -14.68
C VAL A 25 -3.67 5.71 -13.36
N ARG A 26 -3.70 4.55 -12.67
CA ARG A 26 -3.04 4.29 -11.36
C ARG A 26 -3.35 5.34 -10.29
N PHE A 27 -4.55 5.91 -10.33
CA PHE A 27 -5.06 6.76 -9.25
C PHE A 27 -5.49 5.93 -8.03
N THR A 28 -5.81 4.66 -8.25
CA THR A 28 -6.16 3.70 -7.21
C THR A 28 -5.65 2.33 -7.61
N GLU A 29 -5.18 1.58 -6.63
CA GLU A 29 -4.75 0.19 -6.74
C GLU A 29 -5.62 -0.69 -5.85
N ILE A 30 -5.64 -1.99 -6.08
CA ILE A 30 -6.30 -2.98 -5.23
C ILE A 30 -5.26 -3.86 -4.52
N PRO A 31 -5.63 -4.63 -3.49
CA PRO A 31 -4.68 -5.43 -2.71
C PRO A 31 -3.78 -6.34 -3.54
N GLN A 32 -4.27 -6.86 -4.67
CA GLN A 32 -3.53 -7.69 -5.62
C GLN A 32 -2.33 -6.98 -6.24
N ASN A 33 -2.30 -5.64 -6.23
CA ASN A 33 -1.18 -4.83 -6.72
C ASN A 33 -0.12 -4.56 -5.65
N SER A 34 -0.23 -5.17 -4.47
CA SER A 34 0.69 -4.92 -3.37
C SER A 34 2.13 -5.23 -3.76
N SER A 35 3.03 -4.33 -3.39
CA SER A 35 4.46 -4.40 -3.68
C SER A 35 5.26 -3.98 -2.45
N TRP A 36 6.57 -4.21 -2.50
CA TRP A 36 7.48 -3.75 -1.47
C TRP A 36 7.85 -2.28 -1.68
N TYR A 37 7.77 -1.50 -0.60
CA TYR A 37 8.16 -0.10 -0.58
C TYR A 37 9.14 0.15 0.57
N LEU A 38 10.25 0.81 0.27
CA LEU A 38 11.15 1.35 1.27
C LEU A 38 10.68 2.73 1.70
N LEU A 39 10.55 2.91 3.02
CA LEU A 39 10.41 4.21 3.64
C LEU A 39 11.79 4.90 3.63
N HIS A 40 11.92 5.95 2.83
CA HIS A 40 13.15 6.72 2.69
C HIS A 40 13.30 7.73 3.83
N ASN A 41 14.46 7.73 4.50
CA ASN A 41 14.69 8.54 5.71
C ASN A 41 15.26 9.93 5.42
N ASN A 42 15.55 10.29 4.17
CA ASN A 42 16.23 11.55 3.88
C ASN A 42 15.27 12.74 3.81
N PHE A 43 15.05 13.39 4.96
CA PHE A 43 14.99 14.85 5.00
C PHE A 43 16.22 15.33 5.74
N GLN A 44 17.12 15.97 5.00
CA GLN A 44 18.38 16.47 5.49
C GLN A 44 18.17 17.44 6.66
N GLN A 45 18.52 17.02 7.88
CA GLN A 45 19.22 17.84 8.88
C GLN A 45 19.73 16.95 10.03
N ASN A 46 21.05 16.95 10.19
CA ASN A 46 21.88 16.12 11.07
C ASN A 46 21.76 16.47 12.56
N ASN A 47 20.57 16.46 13.17
CA ASN A 47 20.40 16.81 14.58
C ASN A 47 19.69 15.72 15.39
N GLY A 48 20.17 14.47 15.35
CA GLY A 48 19.97 13.43 16.39
C GLY A 48 18.55 12.98 16.78
N LEU A 49 17.51 13.66 16.30
CA LEU A 49 16.08 13.47 16.60
C LEU A 49 15.36 13.39 15.26
N GLN A 50 15.63 12.34 14.50
CA GLN A 50 15.16 12.23 13.11
C GLN A 50 13.86 11.41 13.08
N GLU A 51 12.72 12.09 13.21
CA GLU A 51 11.41 11.55 12.86
C GLU A 51 11.23 11.61 11.34
N THR A 52 10.91 10.49 10.70
CA THR A 52 10.70 10.45 9.25
C THR A 52 9.26 10.82 8.95
N SER A 53 8.99 12.05 8.52
CA SER A 53 7.60 12.53 8.34
C SER A 53 6.76 12.53 9.62
N GLY A 54 7.38 12.57 10.80
CA GLY A 54 6.71 12.37 12.10
C GLY A 54 6.54 10.89 12.51
N ILE A 55 7.19 9.95 11.81
CA ILE A 55 7.22 8.53 12.19
C ILE A 55 8.50 8.29 12.99
N ASP A 56 8.34 7.96 14.28
CA ASP A 56 9.45 7.56 15.13
C ASP A 56 9.82 6.06 14.96
N LYS A 57 10.85 5.60 15.68
CA LYS A 57 11.30 4.20 15.60
C LYS A 57 10.24 3.20 16.09
N ASN A 58 9.44 3.56 17.08
CA ASN A 58 8.37 2.74 17.64
C ASN A 58 7.15 2.67 16.70
N ASP A 59 6.81 3.78 16.07
CA ASP A 59 5.78 3.85 15.04
C ASP A 59 6.19 3.07 13.80
N LEU A 60 7.47 3.15 13.39
CA LEU A 60 8.00 2.31 12.32
C LEU A 60 7.88 0.83 12.66
N PHE A 61 8.17 0.43 13.91
CA PHE A 61 7.99 -0.95 14.35
C PHE A 61 6.52 -1.40 14.26
N LYS A 62 5.58 -0.56 14.72
CA LYS A 62 4.13 -0.85 14.62
C LYS A 62 3.66 -0.92 13.17
N LEU A 63 4.11 0.00 12.31
CA LEU A 63 3.81 -0.01 10.88
C LEU A 63 4.36 -1.28 10.23
N LYS A 64 5.60 -1.66 10.53
CA LYS A 64 6.17 -2.91 10.02
C LYS A 64 5.30 -4.11 10.40
N GLN A 65 4.78 -4.21 11.63
CA GLN A 65 3.88 -5.31 11.98
C GLN A 65 2.58 -5.32 11.15
N LYS A 66 2.01 -4.16 10.83
CA LYS A 66 0.78 -4.04 10.03
C LYS A 66 0.99 -4.35 8.55
N PHE A 67 2.12 -3.93 7.99
CA PHE A 67 2.45 -4.03 6.56
C PHE A 67 3.35 -5.23 6.23
N LYS A 68 3.33 -6.28 7.04
CA LYS A 68 4.06 -7.52 6.76
C LYS A 68 3.28 -8.36 5.74
N CYS A 69 3.97 -8.86 4.74
CA CYS A 69 3.38 -9.83 3.80
C CYS A 69 3.03 -11.15 4.52
N SER A 70 3.86 -11.56 5.48
CA SER A 70 3.64 -12.78 6.29
C SER A 70 2.38 -12.77 7.16
N VAL A 71 1.74 -11.60 7.38
CA VAL A 71 0.49 -11.51 8.15
C VAL A 71 -0.71 -12.07 7.38
N LEU A 72 -0.63 -12.11 6.05
CA LEU A 72 -1.69 -12.70 5.22
C LEU A 72 -1.78 -14.21 5.45
N SER A 73 -3.01 -14.71 5.59
CA SER A 73 -3.25 -16.16 5.59
C SER A 73 -2.94 -16.76 4.22
N GLU A 74 -2.60 -18.06 4.18
CA GLU A 74 -2.35 -18.75 2.90
C GLU A 74 -3.55 -18.67 1.94
N LYS A 75 -4.77 -18.69 2.49
CA LYS A 75 -5.99 -18.48 1.70
C LYS A 75 -6.03 -17.10 1.05
N GLU A 76 -5.72 -16.04 1.80
CA GLU A 76 -5.71 -14.67 1.26
C GLU A 76 -4.60 -14.47 0.22
N LYS A 77 -3.43 -15.09 0.42
CA LYS A 77 -2.34 -15.05 -0.57
C LYS A 77 -2.78 -15.66 -1.89
N VAL A 78 -3.44 -16.82 -1.85
CA VAL A 78 -3.98 -17.49 -3.05
C VAL A 78 -5.10 -16.67 -3.68
N GLU A 79 -6.04 -16.15 -2.90
CA GLU A 79 -7.18 -15.36 -3.41
C GLU A 79 -6.74 -14.05 -4.07
N LYS A 80 -5.68 -13.43 -3.54
CA LYS A 80 -5.16 -12.15 -4.02
C LYS A 80 -3.96 -12.31 -4.98
N ASP A 81 -3.58 -13.54 -5.32
CA ASP A 81 -2.41 -13.85 -6.15
C ASP A 81 -1.12 -13.16 -5.65
N ILE A 82 -0.93 -13.17 -4.32
CA ILE A 82 0.19 -12.52 -3.64
C ILE A 82 1.26 -13.56 -3.32
N THR A 83 2.48 -13.30 -3.80
CA THR A 83 3.69 -14.05 -3.39
C THR A 83 4.56 -13.18 -2.50
N CYS A 84 4.83 -13.64 -1.28
CA CYS A 84 5.68 -12.93 -0.33
C CYS A 84 7.15 -13.29 -0.53
N SER A 85 8.00 -12.28 -0.72
CA SER A 85 9.47 -12.43 -0.66
C SER A 85 9.98 -12.12 0.76
N SER A 86 10.82 -12.99 1.30
CA SER A 86 11.39 -12.84 2.64
C SER A 86 12.55 -11.86 2.72
N ILE A 87 13.20 -11.53 1.59
CA ILE A 87 14.38 -10.67 1.56
C ILE A 87 14.02 -9.21 1.91
N PRO A 88 13.03 -8.57 1.25
CA PRO A 88 12.60 -7.22 1.62
C PRO A 88 12.06 -7.14 3.05
N GLU A 89 11.37 -8.18 3.50
CA GLU A 89 10.71 -8.24 4.81
C GLU A 89 11.68 -8.12 6.00
N GLN A 90 12.94 -8.55 5.80
CA GLN A 90 13.99 -8.43 6.81
C GLN A 90 14.35 -6.95 7.08
N ARG A 91 14.21 -6.05 6.09
CA ARG A 91 14.55 -4.63 6.23
C ARG A 91 13.60 -3.92 7.21
N ASN A 92 14.13 -3.10 8.11
CA ASN A 92 13.33 -2.42 9.13
C ASN A 92 12.39 -1.34 8.58
N ASN A 93 12.73 -0.77 7.43
CA ASN A 93 11.98 0.29 6.77
C ASN A 93 11.27 -0.16 5.49
N ALA A 94 11.14 -1.47 5.25
CA ALA A 94 10.36 -1.99 4.13
C ALA A 94 8.93 -2.32 4.60
N LEU A 95 7.94 -1.86 3.84
CA LEU A 95 6.53 -2.10 4.05
C LEU A 95 5.95 -2.78 2.80
N TYR A 96 5.06 -3.76 2.98
CA TYR A 96 4.35 -4.42 1.91
C TYR A 96 2.91 -3.93 1.84
N GLY A 97 2.50 -3.38 0.70
CA GLY A 97 1.18 -2.79 0.55
C GLY A 97 0.95 -2.19 -0.83
N TYR A 98 -0.17 -1.50 -1.00
CA TYR A 98 -0.61 -0.93 -2.26
C TYR A 98 -1.12 0.51 -2.09
N MET A 99 -1.16 1.28 -3.18
CA MET A 99 -1.66 2.65 -3.20
C MET A 99 -3.17 2.68 -3.39
N ALA A 100 -3.93 2.53 -2.30
CA ALA A 100 -5.39 2.62 -2.36
C ALA A 100 -5.85 3.93 -3.01
N TRP A 101 -5.13 5.03 -2.76
CA TRP A 101 -5.31 6.30 -3.46
C TRP A 101 -3.98 6.99 -3.73
N ASN A 102 -3.78 7.44 -4.95
CA ASN A 102 -2.62 8.17 -5.42
C ASN A 102 -3.05 9.61 -5.79
N LEU A 103 -2.96 10.54 -4.84
CA LEU A 103 -3.46 11.91 -4.93
C LEU A 103 -2.32 12.91 -5.16
N GLY A 104 -1.47 12.66 -6.16
CA GLY A 104 -0.27 13.48 -6.38
C GLY A 104 0.79 13.22 -5.32
N ASP A 105 1.26 14.24 -4.61
CA ASP A 105 2.27 14.05 -3.57
C ASP A 105 1.75 13.29 -2.34
N THR A 106 0.44 13.26 -2.12
CA THR A 106 -0.18 12.53 -1.01
C THR A 106 -0.65 11.16 -1.48
N LYS A 107 -0.26 10.11 -0.76
CA LYS A 107 -0.67 8.73 -1.03
C LYS A 107 -1.43 8.18 0.18
N VAL A 108 -2.49 7.43 -0.08
CA VAL A 108 -3.13 6.56 0.92
C VAL A 108 -2.58 5.15 0.68
N PHE A 109 -1.62 4.76 1.52
CA PHE A 109 -0.92 3.50 1.42
C PHE A 109 -1.51 2.48 2.40
N CYS A 110 -1.92 1.32 1.90
CA CYS A 110 -2.68 0.34 2.66
C CYS A 110 -1.98 -1.02 2.69
N PRO A 111 -2.09 -1.79 3.80
CA PRO A 111 -1.64 -3.16 3.84
C PRO A 111 -2.59 -4.05 2.99
N PRO A 112 -2.12 -5.20 2.49
CA PRO A 112 -2.93 -6.08 1.63
C PRO A 112 -4.15 -6.70 2.35
N THR A 113 -4.24 -6.61 3.67
CA THR A 113 -5.39 -7.06 4.49
C THR A 113 -6.63 -6.20 4.32
N VAL A 114 -6.45 -4.96 3.86
CA VAL A 114 -7.52 -3.97 3.71
C VAL A 114 -8.00 -3.94 2.28
N GLU A 115 -9.29 -3.85 2.06
CA GLU A 115 -9.90 -3.75 0.73
C GLU A 115 -10.49 -2.37 0.50
N ASN A 116 -10.12 -1.70 -0.58
CA ASN A 116 -10.60 -0.37 -0.97
C ASN A 116 -11.76 -0.38 -1.98
N ASN A 117 -12.26 -1.57 -2.25
CA ASN A 117 -13.30 -1.88 -3.22
C ASN A 117 -14.44 -2.68 -2.56
N LYS A 118 -14.67 -2.45 -1.25
CA LYS A 118 -15.75 -3.08 -0.48
C LYS A 118 -16.44 -2.03 0.38
N GLY A 119 -17.67 -2.31 0.79
CA GLY A 119 -18.62 -1.35 1.37
C GLY A 119 -18.19 -0.70 2.70
N LYS A 120 -19.18 -0.18 3.45
CA LYS A 120 -18.93 0.70 4.61
C LYS A 120 -18.04 0.10 5.72
N LYS A 121 -18.03 -1.22 5.91
CA LYS A 121 -17.20 -1.86 6.95
C LYS A 121 -15.71 -1.77 6.61
N GLU A 122 -15.36 -2.02 5.36
CA GLU A 122 -14.00 -1.93 4.86
C GLU A 122 -13.52 -0.48 4.79
N ALA A 123 -14.42 0.47 4.51
CA ALA A 123 -14.10 1.90 4.61
C ALA A 123 -13.62 2.32 6.02
N ALA A 124 -14.17 1.71 7.08
CA ALA A 124 -13.69 1.94 8.44
C ALA A 124 -12.30 1.35 8.67
N LYS A 125 -12.01 0.16 8.12
CA LYS A 125 -10.66 -0.43 8.16
C LYS A 125 -9.63 0.42 7.43
N LEU A 126 -9.99 0.99 6.27
CA LEU A 126 -9.14 1.94 5.54
C LEU A 126 -8.69 3.10 6.43
N ALA A 127 -9.61 3.69 7.18
CA ALA A 127 -9.30 4.83 8.03
C ALA A 127 -8.35 4.48 9.20
N THR A 128 -8.31 3.22 9.64
CA THR A 128 -7.52 2.80 10.81
C THR A 128 -6.22 2.07 10.48
N GLU A 129 -6.17 1.38 9.35
CA GLU A 129 -5.06 0.51 8.97
C GLU A 129 -4.15 1.12 7.91
N CYS A 130 -4.68 1.97 7.03
CA CYS A 130 -3.88 2.66 6.02
C CYS A 130 -3.19 3.90 6.58
N ILE A 131 -2.12 4.32 5.93
CA ILE A 131 -1.41 5.56 6.26
C ILE A 131 -1.53 6.57 5.13
N VAL A 132 -1.66 7.84 5.51
CA VAL A 132 -1.52 8.97 4.60
C VAL A 132 -0.08 9.44 4.64
N ILE A 133 0.64 9.32 3.53
CA ILE A 133 2.07 9.60 3.46
C ILE A 133 2.41 10.31 2.17
N SER A 134 3.43 11.17 2.22
CA SER A 134 3.92 11.79 0.99
C SER A 134 4.69 10.78 0.14
N GLY A 135 4.42 10.73 -1.17
CA GLY A 135 5.07 9.82 -2.11
C GLY A 135 6.61 9.97 -2.15
N LYS A 136 7.14 11.13 -1.75
CA LYS A 136 8.59 11.39 -1.64
C LYS A 136 9.29 10.49 -0.61
N PHE A 137 8.54 9.93 0.34
CA PHE A 137 9.06 9.02 1.37
C PHE A 137 8.96 7.55 0.96
N LEU A 138 8.24 7.22 -0.12
CA LEU A 138 8.04 5.85 -0.56
C LEU A 138 8.83 5.57 -1.83
N GLN A 139 9.81 4.67 -1.72
CA GLN A 139 10.56 4.17 -2.85
C GLN A 139 10.13 2.73 -3.14
N ILE A 140 9.64 2.46 -4.35
CA ILE A 140 9.32 1.08 -4.76
C ILE A 140 10.60 0.24 -4.76
N LEU A 141 10.52 -0.94 -4.15
CA LEU A 141 11.58 -1.93 -4.15
C LEU A 141 11.26 -2.96 -5.24
N ASN A 142 12.05 -2.92 -6.32
CA ASN A 142 11.97 -3.94 -7.36
C ASN A 142 12.50 -5.28 -6.78
N GLU A 143 11.92 -6.40 -7.20
CA GLU A 143 12.41 -7.74 -6.86
C GLU A 143 13.87 -7.96 -7.29
N ASN A 144 14.31 -7.25 -8.35
CA ASN A 144 15.69 -7.24 -8.85
C ASN A 144 16.57 -6.15 -8.22
N TYR A 145 16.08 -5.42 -7.21
CA TYR A 145 16.87 -4.38 -6.56
C TYR A 145 18.12 -5.00 -5.91
N ILE A 146 19.30 -4.49 -6.27
CA ILE A 146 20.58 -5.00 -5.80
C ILE A 146 20.59 -4.98 -4.28
N ASP A 147 20.65 -6.16 -3.68
CA ASP A 147 20.61 -6.35 -2.24
C ASP A 147 21.92 -5.85 -1.60
N ILE A 148 22.04 -4.54 -1.44
CA ILE A 148 23.03 -3.93 -0.56
C ILE A 148 22.50 -4.07 0.86
N MET A 149 22.40 -5.31 1.34
CA MET A 149 22.44 -5.58 2.78
C MET A 149 23.89 -5.32 3.20
N PRO A 150 24.18 -4.42 4.16
CA PRO A 150 25.46 -4.50 4.84
C PRO A 150 25.47 -5.87 5.53
N LYS A 151 26.41 -6.74 5.15
CA LYS A 151 26.76 -7.90 5.99
C LYS A 151 27.15 -7.31 7.35
N GLU A 152 26.27 -7.44 8.34
CA GLU A 152 26.65 -7.21 9.73
C GLU A 152 27.86 -8.12 10.02
N ARG A 153 28.92 -7.48 10.52
CA ARG A 153 30.23 -8.08 10.80
C ARG A 153 30.31 -8.43 12.28
#